data_AF-A0A962GU61-F1
#
_entry.id   AF-A0A962GU61-F1
#
_cell.length_a   1.000
_cell.length_b   1.000
_cell.length_c   1.000
_cell.angle_alpha   90.00
_cell.angle_beta   90.00
_cell.angle_gamma   90.00
#
_symmetry.space_group_name_H-M   'P 1'
#
loop_
_entity.id
_entity.type
_entity.pdbx_description
1 polymer ?
#
loop_
_entity_poly.entity_id
_entity_poly.type
_entity_poly.pdbx_seq_one_letter_code
_entity_poly.pdbx_strand_id
1 'polypeptide(L)'
;MRMIYVFLITTIAFFNTVKAEVEIQPGLNGMWITDSSGQGAVFQVAKLSSGPSLVVTWYAYQNGQQVWLLGSQPFEYGVTEISVPMHITSGANWGDDFLSDDVIVTEWGTLALNFSSCDSGTMTYNSNDETFGSGVVDLIRLTRTDGLECNEDVAVTEEEGLKFMREEEKLARDIYLKLFRDYGVNVFSNIAASEQTHMDAVLDLMEQYNIPDSSTGVEGTYNNLELQALYELLVSIADQGLVQAYLVGALIEETDIRDIEIYKDISVSENVIAVYDNLLCGSRNHLRSFVARYESETGLPYIAQIPELADMVDSILNTEQEQCGRP
;
A
#
# COMPACT_ATOMS: atom_id res chain seq x y z
N MET A 1 20.15 55.26 -15.24
CA MET A 1 19.56 54.53 -14.10
C MET A 1 18.23 53.93 -14.58
N ARG A 2 18.24 52.71 -15.11
CA ARG A 2 17.03 51.97 -15.50
C ARG A 2 17.01 50.70 -14.65
N MET A 3 16.10 50.65 -13.68
CA MET A 3 15.82 49.47 -12.86
C MET A 3 15.28 48.38 -13.78
N ILE A 4 15.98 47.25 -13.83
CA ILE A 4 15.47 46.00 -14.37
C ILE A 4 14.75 45.32 -13.21
N TYR A 5 13.42 45.26 -13.28
CA TYR A 5 12.63 44.40 -12.39
C TYR A 5 12.77 42.97 -12.92
N VAL A 6 13.54 42.15 -12.22
CA VAL A 6 13.53 40.69 -12.38
C VAL A 6 12.29 40.19 -11.66
N PHE A 7 11.26 39.79 -12.42
CA PHE A 7 10.17 38.99 -11.87
C PHE A 7 10.73 37.59 -11.60
N LEU A 8 10.97 37.25 -10.33
CA LEU A 8 11.04 35.87 -9.90
C LEU A 8 9.64 35.28 -10.09
N ILE A 9 9.47 34.44 -11.10
CA ILE A 9 8.33 33.53 -11.18
C ILE A 9 8.69 32.38 -10.23
N THR A 10 8.30 32.49 -8.97
CA THR A 10 8.20 31.33 -8.08
C THR A 10 7.02 30.49 -8.58
N THR A 11 7.31 29.49 -9.42
CA THR A 11 6.41 28.37 -9.64
C THR A 11 6.25 27.64 -8.31
N ILE A 12 5.18 27.98 -7.58
CA ILE A 12 4.70 27.15 -6.48
C ILE A 12 4.19 25.87 -7.14
N ALA A 13 4.93 24.77 -6.99
CA ALA A 13 4.41 23.45 -7.32
C ALA A 13 3.22 23.20 -6.38
N PHE A 14 2.02 23.22 -6.94
CA PHE A 14 0.86 22.71 -6.24
C PHE A 14 0.98 21.19 -6.26
N PHE A 15 1.47 20.60 -5.17
CA PHE A 15 1.23 19.18 -4.92
C PHE A 15 -0.28 19.04 -4.77
N ASN A 16 -0.92 18.46 -5.79
CA ASN A 16 -2.33 18.16 -5.71
C ASN A 16 -2.51 17.10 -4.62
N THR A 17 -3.24 17.45 -3.57
CA THR A 17 -3.77 16.44 -2.64
C THR A 17 -4.81 15.63 -3.40
N VAL A 18 -4.45 14.41 -3.79
CA VAL A 18 -5.43 13.39 -4.15
C VAL A 18 -6.12 12.98 -2.83
N LYS A 19 -7.43 12.77 -2.84
CA LYS A 19 -8.12 12.24 -1.65
C LYS A 19 -7.49 10.88 -1.31
N ALA A 20 -7.16 10.67 -0.03
CA ALA A 20 -6.90 9.32 0.46
C ALA A 20 -8.18 8.50 0.24
N GLU A 21 -8.08 7.45 -0.56
CA GLU A 21 -9.14 6.46 -0.73
C GLU A 21 -8.61 5.16 -0.14
N VAL A 22 -9.33 4.60 0.83
CA VAL A 22 -8.90 3.36 1.48
C VAL A 22 -9.35 2.18 0.64
N GLU A 23 -8.40 1.34 0.20
CA GLU A 23 -8.71 0.11 -0.50
C GLU A 23 -9.60 -0.83 0.32
N ILE A 24 -10.46 -1.59 -0.38
CA ILE A 24 -11.27 -2.63 0.23
C ILE A 24 -10.35 -3.76 0.73
N GLN A 25 -10.21 -3.84 2.06
CA GLN A 25 -9.27 -4.73 2.72
C GLN A 25 -9.85 -5.39 3.99
N PRO A 26 -9.28 -6.51 4.47
CA PRO A 26 -9.72 -7.18 5.70
C PRO A 26 -9.75 -6.25 6.92
N GLY A 27 -8.84 -5.28 6.95
CA GLY A 27 -8.78 -4.24 7.96
C GLY A 27 -10.06 -3.42 8.13
N LEU A 28 -10.94 -3.35 7.13
CA LEU A 28 -12.23 -2.64 7.21
C LEU A 28 -13.33 -3.45 7.92
N ASN A 29 -13.07 -4.72 8.26
CA ASN A 29 -14.04 -5.59 8.92
C ASN A 29 -14.54 -4.99 10.24
N GLY A 30 -15.85 -4.89 10.37
CA GLY A 30 -16.47 -4.33 11.57
C GLY A 30 -17.87 -3.80 11.33
N MET A 31 -18.41 -3.20 12.39
CA MET A 31 -19.68 -2.50 12.37
C MET A 31 -19.42 -1.02 12.07
N TRP A 32 -20.16 -0.50 11.10
CA TRP A 32 -20.15 0.87 10.65
C TRP A 32 -21.55 1.44 10.87
N ILE A 33 -21.64 2.58 11.53
CA ILE A 33 -22.91 3.21 11.89
C ILE A 33 -23.10 4.51 11.12
N THR A 34 -24.36 4.87 10.96
CA THR A 34 -24.77 6.18 10.47
C THR A 34 -25.23 6.96 11.70
N ASP A 35 -24.63 8.13 11.96
CA ASP A 35 -24.95 9.01 13.10
C ASP A 35 -25.35 8.28 14.42
N SER A 36 -26.28 8.84 15.21
CA SER A 36 -26.84 8.21 16.41
C SER A 36 -28.23 7.59 16.20
N SER A 37 -28.64 7.35 14.95
CA SER A 37 -29.99 6.86 14.57
C SER A 37 -30.22 5.37 14.82
N GLY A 38 -29.17 4.61 15.16
CA GLY A 38 -29.26 3.15 15.34
C GLY A 38 -29.36 2.38 14.02
N GLN A 39 -29.01 3.02 12.91
CA GLN A 39 -28.80 2.39 11.61
C GLN A 39 -27.30 2.16 11.39
N GLY A 40 -26.96 1.10 10.65
CA GLY A 40 -25.57 0.76 10.40
C GLY A 40 -25.41 -0.57 9.68
N ALA A 41 -24.25 -0.76 9.07
CA ALA A 41 -23.91 -1.96 8.34
C ALA A 41 -22.72 -2.69 8.96
N VAL A 42 -22.74 -4.02 8.91
CA VAL A 42 -21.57 -4.85 9.17
C VAL A 42 -20.92 -5.14 7.82
N PHE A 43 -19.65 -4.82 7.73
CA PHE A 43 -18.81 -5.14 6.58
C PHE A 43 -17.87 -6.27 6.93
N GLN A 44 -17.82 -7.25 6.03
CA GLN A 44 -16.97 -8.41 6.15
C GLN A 44 -16.34 -8.73 4.80
N VAL A 45 -15.08 -8.34 4.62
CA VAL A 45 -14.18 -8.90 3.62
C VAL A 45 -13.87 -10.35 4.02
N ALA A 46 -14.35 -11.27 3.20
CA ALA A 46 -14.22 -12.70 3.36
C ALA A 46 -13.34 -13.29 2.25
N LYS A 47 -12.54 -14.31 2.60
CA LYS A 47 -11.81 -15.12 1.63
C LYS A 47 -12.63 -16.36 1.30
N LEU A 48 -13.17 -16.42 0.09
CA LEU A 48 -13.85 -17.60 -0.45
C LEU A 48 -12.87 -18.41 -1.31
N SER A 49 -13.22 -19.65 -1.64
CA SER A 49 -12.42 -20.48 -2.56
C SER A 49 -12.27 -19.86 -3.95
N SER A 50 -13.17 -18.95 -4.31
CA SER A 50 -13.19 -18.21 -5.59
C SER A 50 -12.44 -16.88 -5.55
N GLY A 51 -11.86 -16.47 -4.41
CA GLY A 51 -11.24 -15.16 -4.23
C GLY A 51 -11.88 -14.34 -3.09
N PRO A 52 -11.45 -13.08 -2.91
CA PRO A 52 -12.01 -12.21 -1.89
C PRO A 52 -13.42 -11.72 -2.29
N SER A 53 -14.26 -11.52 -1.29
CA SER A 53 -15.64 -11.06 -1.46
C SER A 53 -16.02 -10.17 -0.28
N LEU A 54 -16.69 -9.06 -0.56
CA LEU A 54 -17.26 -8.22 0.47
C LEU A 54 -18.68 -8.69 0.76
N VAL A 55 -18.96 -8.99 2.02
CA VAL A 55 -20.31 -9.28 2.53
C VAL A 55 -20.78 -8.08 3.34
N VAL A 56 -22.00 -7.65 3.05
CA VAL A 56 -22.64 -6.50 3.71
C VAL A 56 -23.94 -6.96 4.35
N THR A 57 -24.08 -6.66 5.65
CA THR A 57 -25.36 -6.77 6.35
C THR A 57 -25.76 -5.39 6.85
N TRP A 58 -26.81 -4.80 6.28
CA TRP A 58 -27.27 -3.47 6.65
C TRP A 58 -28.55 -3.53 7.48
N TYR A 59 -28.52 -2.93 8.67
CA TYR A 59 -29.67 -2.73 9.54
C TYR A 59 -30.29 -1.36 9.27
N ALA A 60 -31.51 -1.37 8.73
CA ALA A 60 -32.27 -0.19 8.36
C ALA A 60 -33.67 -0.22 8.98
N TYR A 61 -34.46 0.82 8.74
CA TYR A 61 -35.87 0.89 9.13
C TYR A 61 -36.75 1.29 7.97
N GLN A 62 -37.92 0.66 7.87
CA GLN A 62 -38.96 1.01 6.91
C GLN A 62 -40.30 1.06 7.66
N ASN A 63 -41.03 2.16 7.54
CA ASN A 63 -42.33 2.35 8.19
C ASN A 63 -42.33 2.07 9.71
N GLY A 64 -41.24 2.39 10.40
CA GLY A 64 -41.08 2.15 11.84
C GLY A 64 -40.75 0.71 12.23
N GLN A 65 -40.55 -0.19 11.26
CA GLN A 65 -40.11 -1.57 11.48
C GLN A 65 -38.64 -1.73 11.05
N GLN A 66 -37.90 -2.58 11.76
CA GLN A 66 -36.52 -2.91 11.39
C GLN A 66 -36.50 -3.82 10.16
N VAL A 67 -35.62 -3.50 9.21
CA VAL A 67 -35.36 -4.30 8.01
C VAL A 67 -33.87 -4.60 7.92
N TRP A 68 -33.55 -5.79 7.44
CA TRP A 68 -32.19 -6.32 7.37
C TRP A 68 -31.92 -6.59 5.89
N LEU A 69 -30.89 -5.95 5.35
CA LEU A 69 -30.47 -6.14 3.97
C LEU A 69 -29.18 -6.93 3.93
N LEU A 70 -29.10 -7.86 2.98
CA LEU A 70 -27.98 -8.76 2.81
C LEU A 70 -27.47 -8.66 1.38
N GLY A 71 -26.17 -8.54 1.22
CA GLY A 71 -25.51 -8.51 -0.08
C GLY A 71 -24.11 -9.04 -0.01
N SER A 72 -23.61 -9.48 -1.16
CA SER A 72 -22.23 -9.88 -1.31
C SER A 72 -21.72 -9.60 -2.71
N GLN A 73 -20.46 -9.20 -2.83
CA GLN A 73 -19.83 -8.91 -4.11
C GLN A 73 -18.37 -9.39 -4.11
N PRO A 74 -17.99 -10.33 -5.01
CA PRO A 74 -16.59 -10.64 -5.27
C PRO A 74 -15.83 -9.41 -5.78
N PHE A 75 -14.56 -9.29 -5.41
CA PHE A 75 -13.70 -8.18 -5.82
C PHE A 75 -12.25 -8.62 -5.99
N GLU A 76 -11.40 -7.73 -6.48
CA GLU A 76 -9.93 -7.88 -6.52
C GLU A 76 -9.31 -6.85 -5.58
N TYR A 77 -8.25 -7.20 -4.83
CA TYR A 77 -7.53 -6.22 -4.01
C TYR A 77 -6.99 -5.07 -4.89
N GLY A 78 -6.84 -3.86 -4.34
CA GLY A 78 -6.56 -2.65 -5.11
C GLY A 78 -7.78 -1.77 -5.42
N VAL A 79 -9.02 -2.24 -5.19
CA VAL A 79 -10.22 -1.44 -5.47
C VAL A 79 -10.57 -0.53 -4.29
N THR A 80 -10.93 0.72 -4.58
CA THR A 80 -11.33 1.74 -3.58
C THR A 80 -12.85 1.98 -3.53
N GLU A 81 -13.57 1.50 -4.54
CA GLU A 81 -15.03 1.56 -4.61
C GLU A 81 -15.60 0.18 -4.97
N ILE A 82 -16.71 -0.18 -4.35
CA ILE A 82 -17.40 -1.43 -4.64
C ILE A 82 -18.92 -1.26 -4.59
N SER A 83 -19.60 -1.79 -5.61
CA SER A 83 -21.07 -1.80 -5.70
C SER A 83 -21.61 -3.20 -5.40
N VAL A 84 -22.39 -3.31 -4.33
CA VAL A 84 -22.92 -4.56 -3.78
C VAL A 84 -24.42 -4.65 -4.06
N PRO A 85 -24.90 -5.69 -4.77
CA PRO A 85 -26.34 -5.94 -4.90
C PRO A 85 -26.92 -6.42 -3.56
N MET A 86 -28.02 -5.79 -3.15
CA MET A 86 -28.67 -6.04 -1.86
C MET A 86 -30.03 -6.70 -2.01
N HIS A 87 -30.36 -7.52 -1.04
CA HIS A 87 -31.59 -8.30 -0.98
C HIS A 87 -32.24 -8.21 0.39
N ILE A 88 -33.56 -8.37 0.45
CA ILE A 88 -34.33 -8.59 1.67
C ILE A 88 -34.82 -10.04 1.67
N THR A 89 -34.74 -10.69 2.84
CA THR A 89 -35.31 -12.03 3.05
C THR A 89 -36.53 -11.95 3.97
N SER A 90 -37.56 -12.73 3.66
CA SER A 90 -38.80 -12.79 4.44
C SER A 90 -39.52 -14.13 4.28
N GLY A 91 -40.64 -14.33 4.97
CA GLY A 91 -41.59 -15.43 4.74
C GLY A 91 -41.45 -16.64 5.67
N ALA A 92 -40.24 -17.11 5.94
CA ALA A 92 -40.03 -18.31 6.76
C ALA A 92 -40.20 -18.10 8.28
N ASN A 93 -40.66 -19.14 8.99
CA ASN A 93 -40.72 -19.19 10.46
C ASN A 93 -39.41 -19.68 11.09
N TRP A 94 -39.31 -19.65 12.42
CA TRP A 94 -38.15 -20.17 13.18
C TRP A 94 -38.42 -21.54 13.80
N GLY A 95 -37.39 -22.37 13.97
CA GLY A 95 -37.45 -23.63 14.72
C GLY A 95 -38.11 -24.77 13.95
N ASP A 96 -38.91 -25.59 14.63
CA ASP A 96 -39.57 -26.78 14.05
C ASP A 96 -40.56 -26.42 12.91
N ASP A 97 -40.99 -25.16 12.84
CA ASP A 97 -41.88 -24.62 11.80
C ASP A 97 -41.11 -24.02 10.60
N PHE A 98 -39.76 -24.06 10.59
CA PHE A 98 -38.97 -23.56 9.48
C PHE A 98 -39.09 -24.45 8.24
N LEU A 99 -39.59 -23.88 7.15
CA LEU A 99 -39.63 -24.49 5.82
C LEU A 99 -38.78 -23.64 4.86
N SER A 100 -37.81 -24.26 4.18
CA SER A 100 -36.91 -23.55 3.27
C SER A 100 -37.64 -22.92 2.08
N ASP A 101 -38.72 -23.56 1.62
CA ASP A 101 -39.51 -23.11 0.47
C ASP A 101 -40.31 -21.83 0.80
N ASP A 102 -40.48 -21.51 2.08
CA ASP A 102 -41.13 -20.28 2.53
C ASP A 102 -40.17 -19.09 2.56
N VAL A 103 -38.86 -19.30 2.33
CA VAL A 103 -37.87 -18.21 2.28
C VAL A 103 -38.00 -17.46 0.96
N ILE A 104 -38.47 -16.23 1.03
CA ILE A 104 -38.57 -15.32 -0.10
C ILE A 104 -37.38 -14.37 -0.08
N VAL A 105 -36.57 -14.39 -1.13
CA VAL A 105 -35.47 -13.44 -1.36
C VAL A 105 -35.93 -12.43 -2.41
N THR A 106 -35.98 -11.15 -2.04
CA THR A 106 -36.38 -10.06 -2.94
C THR A 106 -35.19 -9.15 -3.20
N GLU A 107 -34.91 -8.88 -4.47
CA GLU A 107 -33.91 -7.89 -4.87
C GLU A 107 -34.36 -6.50 -4.40
N TRP A 108 -33.50 -5.83 -3.63
CA TRP A 108 -33.81 -4.53 -3.06
C TRP A 108 -33.18 -3.38 -3.85
N GLY A 109 -32.01 -3.58 -4.44
CA GLY A 109 -31.24 -2.54 -5.13
C GLY A 109 -29.74 -2.70 -4.91
N THR A 110 -29.00 -1.59 -4.86
CA THR A 110 -27.53 -1.61 -4.73
C THR A 110 -27.02 -0.69 -3.62
N LEU A 111 -25.84 -1.04 -3.10
CA LEU A 111 -25.00 -0.23 -2.22
C LEU A 111 -23.63 0.00 -2.84
N ALA A 112 -23.28 1.25 -3.12
CA ALA A 112 -21.92 1.64 -3.45
C ALA A 112 -21.21 2.14 -2.17
N LEU A 113 -20.04 1.57 -1.89
CA LEU A 113 -19.23 1.87 -0.71
C LEU A 113 -17.92 2.52 -1.14
N ASN A 114 -17.55 3.60 -0.45
CA ASN A 114 -16.26 4.29 -0.60
C ASN A 114 -15.78 4.71 0.80
N PHE A 115 -14.53 4.39 1.14
CA PHE A 115 -13.94 4.68 2.44
C PHE A 115 -12.92 5.81 2.32
N SER A 116 -13.11 6.86 3.13
CA SER A 116 -12.22 8.02 3.16
C SER A 116 -11.13 7.91 4.22
N SER A 117 -11.29 7.00 5.18
CA SER A 117 -10.30 6.60 6.18
C SER A 117 -10.67 5.21 6.73
N CYS A 118 -9.83 4.66 7.60
CA CYS A 118 -10.11 3.40 8.29
C CYS A 118 -11.24 3.51 9.32
N ASP A 119 -11.71 4.74 9.62
CA ASP A 119 -12.81 5.02 10.55
C ASP A 119 -13.98 5.81 9.93
N SER A 120 -13.87 6.24 8.66
CA SER A 120 -14.91 7.01 7.98
C SER A 120 -15.11 6.59 6.52
N GLY A 121 -16.35 6.64 6.06
CA GLY A 121 -16.68 6.35 4.66
C GLY A 121 -18.04 6.88 4.28
N THR A 122 -18.49 6.52 3.08
CA THR A 122 -19.82 6.84 2.57
C THR A 122 -20.44 5.59 1.97
N MET A 123 -21.75 5.50 2.12
CA MET A 123 -22.59 4.48 1.53
C MET A 123 -23.66 5.15 0.69
N THR A 124 -23.62 4.93 -0.62
CA THR A 124 -24.65 5.38 -1.55
C THR A 124 -25.58 4.22 -1.84
N TYR A 125 -26.86 4.39 -1.52
CA TYR A 125 -27.87 3.37 -1.76
C TYR A 125 -28.84 3.78 -2.86
N ASN A 126 -29.28 2.79 -3.63
CA ASN A 126 -30.30 2.98 -4.66
C ASN A 126 -31.27 1.80 -4.64
N SER A 127 -32.48 2.02 -4.11
CA SER A 127 -33.50 0.98 -4.00
C SER A 127 -34.42 0.93 -5.21
N ASN A 128 -34.84 -0.29 -5.57
CA ASN A 128 -35.94 -0.55 -6.49
C ASN A 128 -37.32 -0.27 -5.85
N ASP A 129 -37.39 -0.16 -4.53
CA ASP A 129 -38.59 0.20 -3.77
C ASP A 129 -38.61 1.72 -3.53
N GLU A 130 -39.60 2.39 -4.14
CA GLU A 130 -39.79 3.85 -4.05
C GLU A 130 -39.90 4.38 -2.62
N THR A 131 -40.29 3.55 -1.65
CA THR A 131 -40.41 3.96 -0.25
C THR A 131 -39.06 4.09 0.46
N PHE A 132 -38.04 3.36 0.02
CA PHE A 132 -36.65 3.56 0.45
C PHE A 132 -35.96 4.64 -0.38
N GLY A 133 -36.24 4.68 -1.68
CA GLY A 133 -35.63 5.62 -2.62
C GLY A 133 -34.11 5.43 -2.75
N SER A 134 -33.41 6.54 -2.94
CA SER A 134 -31.96 6.57 -3.11
C SER A 134 -31.36 7.68 -2.25
N GLY A 135 -30.13 7.49 -1.78
CA GLY A 135 -29.47 8.46 -0.90
C GLY A 135 -28.01 8.16 -0.66
N VAL A 136 -27.34 9.09 0.02
CA VAL A 136 -25.96 8.97 0.47
C VAL A 136 -25.96 9.09 1.98
N VAL A 137 -25.25 8.20 2.66
CA VAL A 137 -25.12 8.20 4.10
C VAL A 137 -23.65 8.14 4.49
N ASP A 138 -23.25 9.03 5.40
CA ASP A 138 -21.92 9.00 5.99
C ASP A 138 -21.82 7.86 7.01
N LEU A 139 -20.70 7.16 6.97
CA LEU A 139 -20.40 6.03 7.84
C LEU A 139 -19.28 6.40 8.81
N ILE A 140 -19.47 6.00 10.06
CA ILE A 140 -18.46 6.05 11.12
C ILE A 140 -18.23 4.64 11.63
N ARG A 141 -16.97 4.23 11.76
CA ARG A 141 -16.64 2.90 12.25
C ARG A 141 -16.86 2.79 13.76
N LEU A 142 -17.64 1.79 14.17
CA LEU A 142 -17.93 1.52 15.57
C LEU A 142 -17.03 0.40 16.14
N THR A 143 -16.74 -0.63 15.33
CA THR A 143 -15.93 -1.75 15.78
C THR A 143 -14.82 -2.11 14.81
N ARG A 144 -13.75 -2.67 15.38
CA ARG A 144 -12.62 -3.25 14.66
C ARG A 144 -12.57 -4.74 14.99
N THR A 145 -12.17 -5.55 14.03
CA THR A 145 -11.89 -6.96 14.28
C THR A 145 -10.49 -7.08 14.85
N ASP A 146 -10.37 -7.68 16.02
CA ASP A 146 -9.07 -7.89 16.66
C ASP A 146 -8.15 -8.73 15.75
N GLY A 147 -6.88 -8.33 15.66
CA GLY A 147 -5.88 -8.97 14.78
C GLY A 147 -5.98 -8.64 13.29
N LEU A 148 -6.88 -7.74 12.86
CA LEU A 148 -6.91 -7.22 11.49
C LEU A 148 -6.58 -5.72 11.50
N GLU A 149 -5.43 -5.37 10.94
CA GLU A 149 -5.03 -3.98 10.77
C GLU A 149 -5.65 -3.38 9.52
N CYS A 150 -5.97 -2.09 9.60
CA CYS A 150 -6.50 -1.31 8.51
C CYS A 150 -5.44 -0.29 8.13
N ASN A 151 -4.99 -0.38 6.89
CA ASN A 151 -4.00 0.51 6.32
C ASN A 151 -4.74 1.57 5.53
N GLU A 152 -4.61 2.81 5.95
CA GLU A 152 -5.00 3.92 5.08
C GLU A 152 -3.87 4.04 4.07
N ASP A 153 -4.17 3.92 2.77
CA ASP A 153 -3.29 4.49 1.77
C ASP A 153 -3.32 5.98 2.03
N VAL A 154 -2.36 6.41 2.86
CA VAL A 154 -2.11 7.82 3.09
C VAL A 154 -1.97 8.41 1.70
N ALA A 155 -2.71 9.47 1.40
CA ALA A 155 -2.47 10.23 0.18
C ALA A 155 -1.04 10.77 0.26
N VAL A 156 -0.07 9.96 -0.17
CA VAL A 156 1.33 10.32 -0.08
C VAL A 156 1.54 11.34 -1.17
N THR A 157 2.09 12.48 -0.80
CA THR A 157 2.50 13.49 -1.77
C THR A 157 3.82 13.09 -2.42
N GLU A 158 4.09 13.57 -3.62
CA GLU A 158 5.42 13.43 -4.25
C GLU A 158 6.54 13.94 -3.33
N GLU A 159 6.27 14.97 -2.50
CA GLU A 159 7.20 15.43 -1.44
C GLU A 159 7.47 14.37 -0.36
N GLU A 160 6.43 13.69 0.13
CA GLU A 160 6.57 12.63 1.13
C GLU A 160 7.26 11.39 0.56
N GLY A 161 6.98 11.04 -0.70
CA GLY A 161 7.69 9.99 -1.42
C GLY A 161 9.19 10.28 -1.54
N LEU A 162 9.58 11.51 -1.91
CA LEU A 162 10.99 11.90 -1.95
C LEU A 162 11.66 11.81 -0.57
N LYS A 163 10.97 12.24 0.51
CA LYS A 163 11.49 12.13 1.88
C LYS A 163 11.68 10.68 2.32
N PHE A 164 10.75 9.80 1.95
CA PHE A 164 10.81 8.38 2.25
C PHE A 164 11.97 7.72 1.49
N MET A 165 12.01 7.87 0.16
CA MET A 165 13.07 7.29 -0.68
C MET A 165 14.46 7.77 -0.26
N ARG A 166 14.60 9.03 0.16
CA ARG A 166 15.86 9.56 0.68
C ARG A 166 16.37 8.80 1.91
N GLU A 167 15.48 8.37 2.80
CA GLU A 167 15.85 7.59 3.99
C GLU A 167 15.91 6.08 3.71
N GLU A 168 15.14 5.55 2.76
CA GLU A 168 15.18 4.14 2.35
C GLU A 168 16.49 3.79 1.64
N GLU A 169 16.91 4.59 0.67
CA GLU A 169 18.21 4.44 -0.01
C GLU A 169 19.38 4.55 0.99
N LYS A 170 19.21 5.39 2.02
CA LYS A 170 20.16 5.45 3.13
C LYS A 170 20.17 4.17 3.95
N LEU A 171 19.01 3.57 4.20
CA LEU A 171 18.90 2.31 4.91
C LEU A 171 19.65 1.20 4.17
N ALA A 172 19.43 1.08 2.86
CA ALA A 172 20.16 0.17 2.00
C ALA A 172 21.68 0.40 2.09
N ARG A 173 22.12 1.64 1.87
CA ARG A 173 23.54 2.03 1.97
C ARG A 173 24.16 1.64 3.31
N ASP A 174 23.52 2.04 4.41
CA ASP A 174 24.05 1.89 5.77
C ASP A 174 24.17 0.41 6.15
N ILE A 175 23.15 -0.40 5.80
CA ILE A 175 23.21 -1.86 6.00
C ILE A 175 24.34 -2.43 5.16
N TYR A 176 24.48 -2.09 3.89
CA TYR A 176 25.54 -2.65 3.03
C TYR A 176 26.94 -2.23 3.48
N LEU A 177 27.13 -1.00 3.96
CA LEU A 177 28.39 -0.58 4.60
C LEU A 177 28.71 -1.43 5.83
N LYS A 178 27.72 -1.70 6.68
CA LYS A 178 27.88 -2.59 7.84
C LYS A 178 28.24 -4.01 7.39
N LEU A 179 27.48 -4.61 6.49
CA LEU A 179 27.70 -5.98 6.02
C LEU A 179 29.06 -6.14 5.34
N PHE A 180 29.55 -5.12 4.64
CA PHE A 180 30.91 -5.14 4.12
C PHE A 180 31.96 -5.16 5.24
N ARG A 181 31.76 -4.40 6.33
CA ARG A 181 32.69 -4.42 7.48
C ARG A 181 32.69 -5.78 8.18
N ASP A 182 31.55 -6.44 8.26
CA ASP A 182 31.40 -7.71 8.99
C ASP A 182 31.89 -8.92 8.17
N TYR A 183 31.57 -8.94 6.87
CA TYR A 183 31.81 -10.11 6.02
C TYR A 183 32.90 -9.93 4.97
N GLY A 184 33.28 -8.68 4.65
CA GLY A 184 34.36 -8.38 3.69
C GLY A 184 34.07 -8.75 2.23
N VAL A 185 32.80 -8.97 1.88
CA VAL A 185 32.39 -9.36 0.51
C VAL A 185 32.10 -8.13 -0.34
N ASN A 186 32.82 -7.99 -1.45
CA ASN A 186 32.77 -6.81 -2.32
C ASN A 186 31.38 -6.45 -2.88
N VAL A 187 30.43 -7.40 -2.94
CA VAL A 187 29.06 -7.11 -3.39
C VAL A 187 28.45 -6.01 -2.52
N PHE A 188 28.62 -6.10 -1.20
CA PHE A 188 28.09 -5.11 -0.26
C PHE A 188 28.73 -3.73 -0.44
N SER A 189 30.06 -3.64 -0.57
CA SER A 189 30.71 -2.34 -0.78
C SER A 189 30.37 -1.70 -2.12
N ASN A 190 30.23 -2.52 -3.18
CA ASN A 190 29.92 -2.01 -4.52
C ASN A 190 28.49 -1.48 -4.60
N ILE A 191 27.55 -2.21 -4.00
CA ILE A 191 26.14 -1.82 -3.96
C ILE A 191 25.95 -0.63 -3.02
N ALA A 192 26.59 -0.59 -1.84
CA ALA A 192 26.60 0.59 -0.97
C ALA A 192 27.05 1.88 -1.69
N ALA A 193 28.04 1.80 -2.59
CA ALA A 193 28.46 2.94 -3.40
C ALA A 193 27.41 3.34 -4.46
N SER A 194 26.63 2.37 -4.96
CA SER A 194 25.46 2.63 -5.80
C SER A 194 24.37 3.34 -5.02
N GLU A 195 24.04 2.88 -3.80
CA GLU A 195 23.02 3.52 -2.96
C GLU A 195 23.39 4.94 -2.56
N GLN A 196 24.69 5.22 -2.38
CA GLN A 196 25.11 6.61 -2.22
C GLN A 196 24.74 7.47 -3.44
N THR A 197 24.83 6.91 -4.65
CA THR A 197 24.45 7.62 -5.88
C THR A 197 22.93 7.81 -5.96
N HIS A 198 22.13 6.82 -5.56
CA HIS A 198 20.68 6.95 -5.48
C HIS A 198 20.26 8.02 -4.46
N MET A 199 20.83 7.93 -3.25
CA MET A 199 20.68 8.92 -2.20
C MET A 199 20.96 10.35 -2.70
N ASP A 200 22.06 10.55 -3.42
CA ASP A 200 22.46 11.85 -3.96
C ASP A 200 21.47 12.33 -5.03
N ALA A 201 20.98 11.44 -5.90
CA ALA A 201 19.98 11.78 -6.92
C ALA A 201 18.63 12.22 -6.31
N VAL A 202 18.19 11.56 -5.23
CA VAL A 202 16.97 11.99 -4.50
C VAL A 202 17.21 13.33 -3.80
N LEU A 203 18.38 13.54 -3.19
CA LEU A 203 18.72 14.82 -2.56
C LEU A 203 18.72 15.97 -3.57
N ASP A 204 19.28 15.77 -4.78
CA ASP A 204 19.28 16.78 -5.84
C ASP A 204 17.84 17.22 -6.21
N LEU A 205 16.89 16.27 -6.27
CA LEU A 205 15.47 16.59 -6.45
C LEU A 205 14.90 17.36 -5.27
N MET A 206 15.16 16.93 -4.03
CA MET A 206 14.69 17.62 -2.83
C MET A 206 15.18 19.07 -2.80
N GLU A 207 16.46 19.31 -3.12
CA GLU A 207 17.01 20.67 -3.24
C GLU A 207 16.32 21.47 -4.35
N GLN A 208 16.10 20.86 -5.53
CA GLN A 208 15.41 21.49 -6.65
C GLN A 208 13.98 21.95 -6.27
N TYR A 209 13.26 21.18 -5.47
CA TYR A 209 11.90 21.49 -5.01
C TYR A 209 11.84 22.26 -3.69
N ASN A 210 12.98 22.63 -3.10
CA ASN A 210 13.09 23.27 -1.78
C ASN A 210 12.48 22.44 -0.63
N ILE A 211 12.60 21.11 -0.73
CA ILE A 211 12.23 20.16 0.32
C ILE A 211 13.44 19.99 1.25
N PRO A 212 13.30 20.17 2.59
CA PRO A 212 14.40 19.92 3.52
C PRO A 212 14.85 18.45 3.48
N ASP A 213 16.17 18.18 3.49
CA ASP A 213 16.71 16.82 3.56
C ASP A 213 16.13 16.08 4.78
N SER A 214 15.54 14.91 4.54
CA SER A 214 14.94 14.05 5.56
C SER A 214 15.99 13.20 6.28
N SER A 215 17.19 13.04 5.71
CA SER A 215 18.25 12.21 6.26
C SER A 215 18.94 12.85 7.48
N THR A 216 19.22 12.03 8.49
CA THR A 216 20.00 12.44 9.69
C THR A 216 21.51 12.61 9.42
N GLY A 217 22.00 12.12 8.28
CA GLY A 217 23.43 12.12 7.92
C GLY A 217 24.33 11.18 8.76
N VAL A 218 23.76 10.48 9.76
CA VAL A 218 24.49 9.54 10.63
C VAL A 218 24.07 8.11 10.31
N GLU A 219 25.06 7.23 10.16
CA GLU A 219 24.82 5.82 9.81
C GLU A 219 23.97 5.12 10.88
N GLY A 220 22.92 4.40 10.45
CA GLY A 220 22.05 3.63 11.34
C GLY A 220 21.03 4.45 12.14
N THR A 221 20.90 5.76 11.88
CA THR A 221 19.86 6.60 12.48
C THR A 221 18.91 7.19 11.43
N TYR A 222 17.61 7.18 11.72
CA TYR A 222 16.55 7.61 10.80
C TYR A 222 15.54 8.52 11.51
N ASN A 223 14.98 9.49 10.80
CA ASN A 223 13.88 10.32 11.29
C ASN A 223 12.55 9.59 11.12
N ASN A 224 12.41 8.81 10.06
CA ASN A 224 11.31 7.86 9.90
C ASN A 224 11.47 6.70 10.90
N LEU A 225 10.51 6.57 11.83
CA LEU A 225 10.55 5.56 12.89
C LEU A 225 10.33 4.13 12.37
N GLU A 226 9.63 3.95 11.26
CA GLU A 226 9.43 2.65 10.62
C GLU A 226 10.74 2.18 9.98
N LEU A 227 11.46 3.06 9.27
CA LEU A 227 12.78 2.76 8.73
C LEU A 227 13.82 2.52 9.84
N GLN A 228 13.73 3.23 10.97
CA GLN A 228 14.57 2.93 12.15
C GLN A 228 14.33 1.50 12.66
N ALA A 229 13.06 1.10 12.82
CA ALA A 229 12.72 -0.26 13.26
C ALA A 229 13.13 -1.32 12.23
N LEU A 230 12.94 -1.03 10.93
CA LEU A 230 13.35 -1.91 9.84
C LEU A 230 14.86 -2.12 9.81
N TYR A 231 15.65 -1.05 9.97
CA TYR A 231 17.11 -1.14 10.06
C TYR A 231 17.56 -2.09 11.18
N GLU A 232 17.01 -1.91 12.39
CA GLU A 232 17.34 -2.75 13.54
C GLU A 232 16.98 -4.21 13.31
N LEU A 233 15.81 -4.47 12.71
CA LEU A 233 15.36 -5.81 12.36
C LEU A 233 16.28 -6.46 11.33
N LEU A 234 16.55 -5.80 10.21
CA LEU A 234 17.36 -6.35 9.12
C LEU A 234 18.81 -6.60 9.54
N VAL A 235 19.39 -5.71 10.36
CA VAL A 235 20.70 -5.94 10.97
C VAL A 235 20.68 -7.19 11.85
N SER A 236 19.65 -7.37 12.68
CA SER A 236 19.55 -8.56 13.54
C SER A 236 19.44 -9.88 12.75
N ILE A 237 18.83 -9.84 11.56
CA ILE A 237 18.74 -11.00 10.67
C ILE A 237 20.10 -11.22 9.99
N ALA A 238 20.70 -10.18 9.43
CA ALA A 238 21.96 -10.29 8.71
C ALA A 238 23.13 -10.70 9.61
N ASP A 239 23.08 -10.38 10.91
CA ASP A 239 24.07 -10.80 11.91
C ASP A 239 24.05 -12.32 12.19
N GLN A 240 23.04 -13.06 11.70
CA GLN A 240 22.98 -14.51 11.85
C GLN A 240 23.95 -15.26 10.92
N GLY A 241 24.45 -14.61 9.86
CA GLY A 241 25.45 -15.19 8.98
C GLY A 241 25.43 -14.60 7.57
N LEU A 242 26.45 -14.96 6.79
CA LEU A 242 26.64 -14.45 5.43
C LEU A 242 25.46 -14.78 4.50
N VAL A 243 24.86 -15.96 4.65
CA VAL A 243 23.68 -16.36 3.87
C VAL A 243 22.49 -15.45 4.20
N GLN A 244 22.25 -15.16 5.48
CA GLN A 244 21.22 -14.22 5.89
C GLN A 244 21.52 -12.80 5.42
N ALA A 245 22.80 -12.40 5.37
CA ALA A 245 23.20 -11.10 4.83
C ALA A 245 22.87 -10.96 3.32
N TYR A 246 23.02 -12.02 2.53
CA TYR A 246 22.57 -12.01 1.13
C TYR A 246 21.05 -11.96 0.99
N LEU A 247 20.31 -12.70 1.85
CA LEU A 247 18.85 -12.64 1.86
C LEU A 247 18.33 -11.26 2.28
N VAL A 248 18.97 -10.61 3.26
CA VAL A 248 18.65 -9.24 3.67
C VAL A 248 18.91 -8.26 2.53
N GLY A 249 20.02 -8.42 1.80
CA GLY A 249 20.26 -7.62 0.59
C GLY A 249 19.14 -7.79 -0.43
N ALA A 250 18.80 -9.02 -0.79
CA ALA A 250 17.72 -9.27 -1.75
C ALA A 250 16.34 -8.75 -1.26
N LEU A 251 16.03 -8.88 0.04
CA LEU A 251 14.79 -8.35 0.64
C LEU A 251 14.72 -6.82 0.56
N ILE A 252 15.83 -6.11 0.81
CA ILE A 252 15.89 -4.65 0.68
C ILE A 252 15.57 -4.24 -0.76
N GLU A 253 16.16 -4.91 -1.75
CA GLU A 253 15.89 -4.59 -3.16
C GLU A 253 14.46 -4.95 -3.59
N GLU A 254 13.87 -6.01 -3.03
CA GLU A 254 12.46 -6.35 -3.26
C GLU A 254 11.51 -5.24 -2.77
N THR A 255 11.75 -4.73 -1.55
CA THR A 255 10.94 -3.65 -0.98
C THR A 255 11.17 -2.34 -1.69
N ASP A 256 12.42 -2.00 -2.00
CA ASP A 256 12.80 -0.76 -2.68
C ASP A 256 12.14 -0.68 -4.07
N ILE A 257 12.17 -1.77 -4.85
CA ILE A 257 11.49 -1.81 -6.16
C ILE A 257 9.99 -1.55 -6.02
N ARG A 258 9.32 -2.22 -5.07
CA ARG A 258 7.88 -2.05 -4.84
C ARG A 258 7.57 -0.61 -4.44
N ASP A 259 8.32 -0.05 -3.50
CA ASP A 259 8.04 1.26 -2.92
C ASP A 259 8.34 2.36 -3.95
N ILE A 260 9.39 2.22 -4.78
CA ILE A 260 9.64 3.13 -5.91
C ILE A 260 8.52 3.04 -6.96
N GLU A 261 8.02 1.85 -7.32
CA GLU A 261 6.90 1.72 -8.26
C GLU A 261 5.66 2.47 -7.75
N ILE A 262 5.32 2.32 -6.47
CA ILE A 262 4.21 3.04 -5.82
C ILE A 262 4.43 4.56 -5.92
N TYR A 263 5.59 5.07 -5.49
CA TYR A 263 5.86 6.52 -5.51
C TYR A 263 5.96 7.08 -6.92
N LYS A 264 6.44 6.30 -7.88
CA LYS A 264 6.49 6.68 -9.29
C LYS A 264 5.09 6.80 -9.89
N ASP A 265 4.19 5.87 -9.59
CA ASP A 265 2.83 5.88 -10.15
C ASP A 265 1.99 7.09 -9.70
N ILE A 266 2.27 7.61 -8.50
CA ILE A 266 1.62 8.83 -7.99
C ILE A 266 2.35 10.13 -8.37
N SER A 267 3.59 10.03 -8.88
CA SER A 267 4.40 11.20 -9.24
C SER A 267 3.88 11.85 -10.52
N VAL A 268 3.86 13.19 -10.52
CA VAL A 268 3.44 13.98 -11.68
C VAL A 268 4.62 14.71 -12.34
N SER A 269 5.72 14.86 -11.61
CA SER A 269 6.93 15.49 -12.11
C SER A 269 7.74 14.52 -12.98
N GLU A 270 7.93 14.88 -14.26
CA GLU A 270 8.76 14.12 -15.19
C GLU A 270 10.20 13.92 -14.68
N ASN A 271 10.75 14.88 -13.93
CA ASN A 271 12.10 14.75 -13.37
C ASN A 271 12.15 13.73 -12.23
N VAL A 272 11.11 13.68 -11.39
CA VAL A 272 11.01 12.71 -10.29
C VAL A 272 10.86 11.30 -10.87
N ILE A 273 9.94 11.14 -11.83
CA ILE A 273 9.73 9.86 -12.55
C ILE A 273 11.04 9.38 -13.19
N ALA A 274 11.80 10.27 -13.84
CA ALA A 274 13.07 9.90 -14.47
C ALA A 274 14.15 9.45 -13.46
N VAL A 275 14.18 10.02 -12.25
CA VAL A 275 15.08 9.54 -11.20
C VAL A 275 14.61 8.19 -10.68
N TYR A 276 13.33 8.01 -10.39
CA TYR A 276 12.76 6.72 -9.98
C TYR A 276 12.98 5.61 -11.01
N ASP A 277 12.90 5.90 -12.31
CA ASP A 277 13.25 4.94 -13.37
C ASP A 277 14.72 4.48 -13.28
N ASN A 278 15.63 5.39 -12.92
CA ASN A 278 17.05 5.05 -12.77
C ASN A 278 17.30 4.25 -11.49
N LEU A 279 16.65 4.61 -10.37
CA LEU A 279 16.69 3.85 -9.12
C LEU A 279 16.17 2.42 -9.35
N LEU A 280 14.97 2.25 -9.92
CA LEU A 280 14.41 0.94 -10.28
C LEU A 280 15.35 0.08 -11.14
N CYS A 281 16.11 0.71 -12.04
CA CYS A 281 17.10 -0.01 -12.83
C CYS A 281 18.29 -0.49 -11.97
N GLY A 282 18.77 0.35 -11.05
CA GLY A 282 19.78 0.02 -10.05
C GLY A 282 19.34 -1.14 -9.16
N SER A 283 18.20 -1.01 -8.49
CA SER A 283 17.67 -1.97 -7.51
C SER A 283 17.43 -3.34 -8.14
N ARG A 284 16.92 -3.39 -9.39
CA ARG A 284 16.80 -4.66 -10.15
C ARG A 284 18.15 -5.34 -10.40
N ASN A 285 19.21 -4.57 -10.65
CA ASN A 285 20.56 -5.11 -10.82
C ASN A 285 21.21 -5.54 -9.51
N HIS A 286 20.91 -4.83 -8.42
CA HIS A 286 21.33 -5.19 -7.06
C HIS A 286 20.66 -6.49 -6.62
N LEU A 287 19.34 -6.64 -6.86
CA LEU A 287 18.58 -7.86 -6.58
C LEU A 287 19.22 -9.06 -7.28
N ARG A 288 19.45 -8.97 -8.60
CA ARG A 288 20.17 -10.00 -9.38
C ARG A 288 21.55 -10.31 -8.77
N SER A 289 22.25 -9.30 -8.26
CA SER A 289 23.58 -9.47 -7.65
C SER A 289 23.53 -10.20 -6.31
N PHE A 290 22.59 -9.88 -5.43
CA PHE A 290 22.42 -10.57 -4.14
C PHE A 290 21.92 -12.00 -4.33
N VAL A 291 20.94 -12.20 -5.22
CA VAL A 291 20.44 -13.53 -5.59
C VAL A 291 21.58 -14.41 -6.10
N ALA A 292 22.40 -13.91 -7.04
CA ALA A 292 23.53 -14.68 -7.56
C ALA A 292 24.55 -15.06 -6.46
N ARG A 293 24.72 -14.22 -5.43
CA ARG A 293 25.61 -14.53 -4.28
C ARG A 293 25.00 -15.57 -3.36
N TYR A 294 23.72 -15.44 -3.05
CA TYR A 294 22.98 -16.42 -2.26
C TYR A 294 23.00 -17.81 -2.92
N GLU A 295 22.67 -17.90 -4.20
CA GLU A 295 22.63 -19.17 -4.93
C GLU A 295 24.02 -19.78 -5.06
N SER A 296 25.06 -18.96 -5.27
CA SER A 296 26.44 -19.44 -5.32
C SER A 296 26.94 -19.96 -3.97
N GLU A 297 26.51 -19.36 -2.86
CA GLU A 297 26.93 -19.76 -1.51
C GLU A 297 26.19 -21.02 -1.03
N THR A 298 24.91 -21.15 -1.38
CA THR A 298 24.03 -22.21 -0.86
C THR A 298 23.84 -23.39 -1.82
N GLY A 299 23.97 -23.17 -3.13
CA GLY A 299 23.60 -24.12 -4.17
C GLY A 299 22.09 -24.34 -4.31
N LEU A 300 21.27 -23.51 -3.66
CA LEU A 300 19.81 -23.55 -3.71
C LEU A 300 19.28 -22.40 -4.55
N PRO A 301 18.14 -22.58 -5.27
CA PRO A 301 17.49 -21.47 -5.94
C PRO A 301 17.01 -20.44 -4.93
N TYR A 302 17.06 -19.17 -5.30
CA TYR A 302 16.44 -18.11 -4.53
C TYR A 302 14.91 -18.19 -4.60
N ILE A 303 14.25 -17.81 -3.50
CA ILE A 303 12.80 -17.63 -3.42
C ILE A 303 12.59 -16.23 -2.87
N ALA A 304 11.69 -15.46 -3.50
CA ALA A 304 11.33 -14.12 -3.04
C ALA A 304 11.02 -14.13 -1.53
N GLN A 305 11.56 -13.16 -0.80
CA GLN A 305 11.33 -13.08 0.65
C GLN A 305 9.92 -12.57 0.96
N ILE A 306 9.31 -11.81 0.03
CA ILE A 306 7.92 -11.38 0.08
C ILE A 306 7.11 -12.20 -0.93
N PRO A 307 6.23 -13.12 -0.47
CA PRO A 307 5.45 -14.00 -1.36
C PRO A 307 4.61 -13.26 -2.41
N GLU A 308 4.08 -12.09 -2.06
CA GLU A 308 3.28 -11.24 -2.93
C GLU A 308 4.08 -10.67 -4.10
N LEU A 309 5.41 -10.59 -3.97
CA LEU A 309 6.33 -10.06 -4.99
C LEU A 309 6.97 -11.15 -5.85
N ALA A 310 6.61 -12.43 -5.65
CA ALA A 310 7.27 -13.56 -6.31
C ALA A 310 7.26 -13.44 -7.86
N ASP A 311 6.11 -13.08 -8.45
CA ASP A 311 5.99 -12.94 -9.90
C ASP A 311 6.86 -11.79 -10.46
N MET A 312 6.93 -10.67 -9.73
CA MET A 312 7.78 -9.53 -10.06
C MET A 312 9.26 -9.94 -10.02
N VAL A 313 9.69 -10.56 -8.92
CA VAL A 313 11.06 -11.06 -8.72
C VAL A 313 11.44 -12.05 -9.81
N ASP A 314 10.60 -13.02 -10.11
CA ASP A 314 10.84 -14.00 -11.18
C ASP A 314 10.99 -13.32 -12.54
N SER A 315 10.20 -12.28 -12.83
CA SER A 315 10.32 -11.52 -14.08
C SER A 315 11.68 -10.82 -14.20
N ILE A 316 12.19 -10.26 -13.09
CA ILE A 316 13.47 -9.55 -13.03
C ILE A 316 14.63 -10.53 -13.19
N LEU A 317 14.61 -11.64 -12.45
CA LEU A 317 15.68 -12.63 -12.44
C LEU A 317 15.80 -13.41 -13.76
N ASN A 318 14.72 -13.48 -14.54
CA ASN A 318 14.72 -14.12 -15.88
C ASN A 318 15.27 -13.21 -17.00
N THR A 319 15.81 -12.04 -16.67
CA THR A 319 16.40 -11.10 -17.63
C THR A 319 17.85 -10.75 -17.27
N GLU A 320 18.62 -10.30 -18.27
CA GLU A 320 20.02 -9.90 -18.06
C GLU A 320 20.13 -8.60 -17.24
N GLN A 321 21.34 -8.36 -16.73
CA GLN A 321 21.71 -7.09 -16.08
C GLN A 321 21.46 -5.90 -17.02
N GLU A 322 20.85 -4.87 -16.48
CA GLU A 322 20.46 -3.66 -17.22
C GLU A 322 21.58 -2.62 -17.22
N GLN A 323 21.63 -1.77 -18.25
CA GLN A 323 22.70 -0.78 -18.39
C GLN A 323 22.43 0.53 -17.62
N CYS A 324 21.18 0.80 -17.25
CA CYS A 324 20.78 1.98 -16.47
C CYS A 324 21.38 3.30 -17.00
N GLY A 325 21.25 3.52 -18.31
CA GLY A 325 21.78 4.72 -18.97
C GLY A 325 23.29 4.74 -19.20
N ARG A 326 24.03 3.67 -18.85
CA ARG A 326 25.45 3.53 -19.22
C ARG A 326 25.57 3.12 -20.70
N PRO A 327 26.51 3.74 -21.46
CA PRO A 327 26.68 3.50 -22.88
C PRO A 327 27.29 2.13 -23.23
#